data_AF-A0A7K0CV94-F1
#
_entry.id   AF-A0A7K0CV94-F1
#
_cell.length_a   1.000
_cell.length_b   1.000
_cell.length_c   1.000
_cell.angle_alpha   90.00
_cell.angle_beta   90.00
_cell.angle_gamma   90.00
#
_symmetry.space_group_name_H-M   'P 1'
#
loop_
_entity.id
_entity.type
_entity.pdbx_description
1 polymer ?
#
loop_
_entity_poly.entity_id
_entity_poly.type
_entity_poly.pdbx_seq_one_letter_code
_entity_poly.pdbx_strand_id
1 'polypeptide(L)'
;MLQLVSANDVDSRQLAALYVGADSWSLPWLPGRTVDTEVAAAAVGAGAALLQRPSSDDPVWVEIHRGAALLGVSARELAEVLDVLCVVPDQILECRQGRLRPQLNIKQRNRFGWVTRALTGCQRLRHRL
;
A
#
# COMPACT_ATOMS: atom_id res chain seq x y z
N MET A 1 17.19 0.11 -14.40
CA MET A 1 15.79 0.51 -14.70
C MET A 1 15.10 0.67 -13.36
N LEU A 2 14.63 1.87 -13.02
CA LEU A 2 13.99 2.14 -11.72
C LEU A 2 12.53 1.72 -11.81
N GLN A 3 12.10 0.80 -10.94
CA GLN A 3 10.70 0.39 -10.84
C GLN A 3 10.01 1.22 -9.76
N LEU A 4 8.85 1.79 -10.08
CA LEU A 4 8.07 2.66 -9.21
C LEU A 4 6.76 1.95 -8.84
N VAL A 5 6.48 1.82 -7.55
CA VAL A 5 5.13 1.48 -7.06
C VAL A 5 4.52 2.78 -6.57
N SER A 6 3.39 3.19 -7.15
CA SER A 6 2.73 4.46 -6.83
C SER A 6 1.24 4.22 -6.60
N ALA A 7 0.69 4.87 -5.59
CA ALA A 7 -0.74 5.07 -5.43
C ALA A 7 -1.04 6.57 -5.51
N ASN A 8 -2.02 6.91 -6.34
CA ASN A 8 -2.49 8.28 -6.47
C ASN A 8 -3.84 8.38 -5.75
N ASP A 9 -3.96 9.36 -4.87
CA ASP A 9 -5.24 9.78 -4.32
C ASP A 9 -5.67 11.13 -4.95
N VAL A 10 -6.97 11.43 -4.83
CA VAL A 10 -7.61 12.63 -5.40
C VAL A 10 -6.99 13.93 -4.83
N ASP A 11 -6.43 13.88 -3.62
CA ASP A 11 -5.83 15.02 -2.92
C ASP A 11 -4.32 15.24 -3.18
N SER A 12 -3.75 14.67 -4.26
CA SER A 12 -2.38 14.98 -4.74
C SER A 12 -1.20 14.53 -3.85
N ARG A 13 -1.43 13.81 -2.74
CA ARG A 13 -0.34 13.16 -1.98
C ARG A 13 0.08 11.87 -2.70
N GLN A 14 1.15 11.94 -3.50
CA GLN A 14 1.67 10.79 -4.22
C GLN A 14 2.44 9.87 -3.26
N LEU A 15 1.84 8.72 -2.94
CA LEU A 15 2.54 7.67 -2.20
C LEU A 15 3.31 6.82 -3.18
N ALA A 16 4.63 6.86 -3.05
CA ALA A 16 5.55 6.12 -3.90
C ALA A 16 6.49 5.26 -3.08
N ALA A 17 6.86 4.11 -3.65
CA ALA A 17 8.03 3.33 -3.26
C ALA A 17 9.00 3.30 -4.45
N LEU A 18 10.26 3.64 -4.19
CA LEU A 18 11.31 3.66 -5.19
C LEU A 18 12.20 2.43 -5.03
N TYR A 19 12.31 1.62 -6.08
CA TYR A 19 13.23 0.49 -6.10
C TYR A 19 14.68 0.97 -6.05
N VAL A 20 15.45 0.51 -5.05
CA VAL A 20 16.86 0.88 -4.87
C VAL A 20 17.83 -0.27 -5.20
N GLY A 21 17.32 -1.45 -5.56
CA GLY A 21 18.13 -2.63 -5.92
C GLY A 21 17.98 -3.76 -4.90
N ALA A 22 18.36 -4.99 -5.29
CA ALA A 22 18.40 -6.17 -4.40
C ALA A 22 17.12 -6.38 -3.59
N ASP A 23 15.96 -6.32 -4.25
CA ASP A 23 14.62 -6.42 -3.66
C ASP A 23 14.28 -5.39 -2.58
N SER A 24 15.11 -4.36 -2.44
CA SER A 24 14.92 -3.26 -1.50
C SER A 24 14.25 -2.04 -2.16
N TRP A 25 13.39 -1.40 -1.38
CA TRP A 25 12.60 -0.24 -1.76
C TRP A 25 12.76 0.86 -0.71
N SER A 26 12.84 2.10 -1.16
CA SER A 26 12.76 3.28 -0.29
C SER A 26 11.37 3.90 -0.36
N LEU A 27 10.90 4.41 0.77
CA LEU A 27 9.62 5.11 0.92
C LEU A 27 9.94 6.58 1.23
N PRO A 28 9.92 7.50 0.25
CA PRO A 28 10.34 8.89 0.48
C PRO A 28 9.51 9.62 1.55
N TRP A 29 8.24 9.21 1.71
CA TRP A 29 7.32 9.70 2.74
C TRP A 29 7.54 9.06 4.11
N LEU A 30 8.45 8.09 4.21
CA LEU A 30 8.80 7.38 5.45
C LEU A 30 10.33 7.22 5.54
N PRO A 31 11.07 8.33 5.78
CA PRO A 31 12.51 8.36 5.66
C PRO A 31 13.21 7.44 6.69
N GLY A 32 14.45 7.05 6.35
CA GLY A 32 15.33 6.31 7.27
C GLY A 32 15.21 4.78 7.20
N ARG A 33 14.40 4.24 6.27
CA ARG A 33 14.28 2.79 6.10
C ARG A 33 14.21 2.37 4.64
N THR A 34 14.74 1.19 4.36
CA THR A 34 14.47 0.42 3.15
C THR A 34 13.66 -0.81 3.53
N VAL A 35 12.77 -1.24 2.65
CA VAL A 35 11.85 -2.36 2.90
C VAL A 35 11.83 -3.30 1.71
N ASP A 36 11.48 -4.56 1.94
CA ASP A 36 11.32 -5.54 0.86
C ASP A 36 10.09 -5.25 0.00
N THR A 37 10.03 -5.87 -1.18
CA THR A 37 8.94 -5.67 -2.16
C THR A 37 7.53 -5.86 -1.57
N GLU A 38 7.31 -6.89 -0.76
CA GLU A 38 5.99 -7.15 -0.16
C GLU A 38 5.60 -6.06 0.85
N VAL A 39 6.57 -5.61 1.65
CA VAL A 39 6.38 -4.54 2.64
C VAL A 39 6.15 -3.21 1.93
N ALA A 40 6.88 -2.92 0.84
CA ALA A 40 6.67 -1.73 0.02
C ALA A 40 5.26 -1.68 -0.57
N ALA A 41 4.78 -2.79 -1.13
CA ALA A 41 3.44 -2.88 -1.70
C ALA A 41 2.35 -2.73 -0.62
N ALA A 42 2.51 -3.39 0.53
CA ALA A 42 1.59 -3.25 1.65
C ALA A 42 1.57 -1.84 2.25
N ALA A 43 2.74 -1.20 2.36
CA ALA A 43 2.90 0.17 2.85
C ALA A 43 2.19 1.19 1.96
N VAL A 44 2.43 1.13 0.65
CA VAL A 44 1.77 2.01 -0.32
C VAL A 44 0.26 1.76 -0.34
N GLY A 45 -0.18 0.51 -0.27
CA GLY A 45 -1.60 0.15 -0.18
C GLY A 45 -2.28 0.68 1.08
N ALA A 46 -1.67 0.49 2.25
CA ALA A 46 -2.18 0.97 3.53
C ALA A 46 -2.26 2.49 3.57
N GLY A 47 -1.20 3.17 3.14
CA GLY A 47 -1.21 4.64 3.08
C GLY A 47 -2.26 5.17 2.10
N ALA A 48 -2.43 4.53 0.94
CA ALA A 48 -3.42 4.94 -0.04
C ALA A 48 -4.86 4.75 0.47
N ALA A 49 -5.12 3.62 1.14
CA ALA A 49 -6.40 3.37 1.79
C ALA A 49 -6.67 4.41 2.89
N LEU A 50 -5.65 4.77 3.67
CA LEU A 50 -5.76 5.76 4.74
C LEU A 50 -6.06 7.17 4.20
N LEU A 51 -5.46 7.55 3.06
CA LEU A 51 -5.73 8.83 2.39
C LEU A 51 -7.19 8.98 1.96
N GLN A 52 -7.89 7.87 1.68
CA GLN A 52 -9.34 7.88 1.40
C GLN A 52 -10.20 8.18 2.64
N ARG A 53 -9.60 8.35 3.82
CA ARG A 53 -10.26 8.67 5.10
C ARG A 53 -11.42 7.71 5.40
N PRO A 54 -11.14 6.40 5.50
CA PRO A 54 -12.18 5.41 5.74
C PRO A 54 -12.90 5.67 7.06
N SER A 55 -14.19 5.35 7.11
CA SER A 55 -14.96 5.40 8.35
C SER A 55 -14.43 4.38 9.36
N SER A 56 -14.66 4.61 10.65
CA SER A 56 -14.09 3.75 11.73
C SER A 56 -14.59 2.31 11.71
N ASP A 57 -15.71 2.05 11.03
CA ASP A 57 -16.35 0.75 10.84
C ASP A 57 -15.95 0.06 9.52
N ASP A 58 -15.13 0.70 8.69
CA ASP A 58 -14.71 0.16 7.40
C ASP A 58 -13.78 -1.06 7.57
N PRO A 59 -14.07 -2.21 6.93
CA PRO A 59 -13.20 -3.39 6.99
C PRO A 59 -11.78 -3.14 6.44
N VAL A 60 -11.55 -2.07 5.67
CA VAL A 60 -10.22 -1.71 5.16
C VAL A 60 -9.22 -1.44 6.28
N TRP A 61 -9.67 -1.10 7.48
CA TRP A 61 -8.81 -0.94 8.66
C TRP A 61 -7.98 -2.19 8.95
N VAL A 62 -8.48 -3.39 8.63
CA VAL A 62 -7.72 -4.65 8.76
C VAL A 62 -6.44 -4.59 7.93
N GLU A 63 -6.55 -4.16 6.67
CA GLU A 63 -5.41 -4.10 5.76
C GLU A 63 -4.49 -2.92 6.09
N ILE A 64 -5.03 -1.79 6.56
CA ILE A 64 -4.25 -0.64 7.02
C ILE A 64 -3.39 -1.04 8.22
N HIS A 65 -3.98 -1.65 9.24
CA HIS A 65 -3.25 -2.12 10.43
C HIS A 65 -2.22 -3.18 10.07
N ARG A 66 -2.54 -4.11 9.16
CA ARG A 66 -1.59 -5.11 8.69
C ARG A 66 -0.41 -4.48 7.94
N GLY A 67 -0.66 -3.52 7.06
CA GLY A 67 0.39 -2.81 6.34
C GLY A 67 1.26 -1.95 7.26
N ALA A 68 0.66 -1.28 8.24
CA ALA A 68 1.37 -0.54 9.28
C ALA A 68 2.25 -1.48 10.13
N ALA A 69 1.71 -2.63 10.54
CA ALA A 69 2.46 -3.62 11.32
C ALA A 69 3.69 -4.16 10.57
N LEU A 70 3.59 -4.37 9.25
CA LEU A 70 4.73 -4.76 8.41
C LEU A 70 5.82 -3.68 8.34
N LEU A 71 5.45 -2.41 8.52
CA LEU A 71 6.37 -1.29 8.66
C LEU A 71 6.91 -1.14 10.09
N GLY A 72 6.45 -1.94 11.05
CA GLY A 72 6.79 -1.80 12.46
C GLY A 72 6.21 -0.51 13.10
N VAL A 73 5.11 0.01 12.55
CA VAL A 73 4.38 1.17 13.09
C VAL A 73 2.92 0.81 13.32
N SER A 74 2.23 1.58 14.14
CA SER A 74 0.77 1.50 14.30
C SER A 74 0.05 2.24 13.16
N ALA A 75 -1.22 1.91 12.93
CA ALA A 75 -2.05 2.65 11.98
C ALA A 75 -2.20 4.14 12.36
N ARG A 76 -2.13 4.46 13.67
CA ARG A 76 -2.14 5.84 14.18
C ARG A 76 -0.87 6.59 13.80
N GLU A 77 0.31 6.01 14.05
CA GLU A 77 1.58 6.61 13.62
C GLU A 77 1.64 6.75 12.09
N LEU A 78 1.10 5.79 11.34
CA LEU A 78 1.00 5.90 9.89
C LEU A 78 0.11 7.08 9.46
N ALA A 79 -1.02 7.31 10.15
CA ALA A 79 -1.89 8.47 9.91
C ALA A 79 -1.18 9.80 10.20
N GLU A 80 -0.39 9.84 11.29
CA GLU A 80 0.39 11.02 11.67
C GLU A 80 1.48 11.33 10.64
N VAL A 81 2.23 10.33 10.17
CA VAL A 81 3.25 10.49 9.11
C VAL A 81 2.61 11.01 7.82
N LEU A 82 1.42 10.51 7.51
CA LEU A 82 0.68 10.91 6.30
C LEU A 82 -0.15 12.17 6.49
N ASP A 83 -0.13 12.78 7.68
CA ASP A 83 -0.92 13.97 8.05
C ASP A 83 -2.41 13.81 7.70
N VAL A 84 -2.99 12.66 8.06
CA VAL A 84 -4.40 12.32 7.82
C VAL A 84 -5.18 12.43 9.12
N LEU A 85 -6.07 13.42 9.19
CA LEU A 85 -7.01 13.57 10.30
C LEU A 85 -8.18 12.59 10.13
N CYS A 86 -8.09 11.41 10.75
CA CYS A 86 -9.16 10.41 10.79
C CYS A 86 -9.23 9.70 12.16
N VAL A 87 -10.39 9.13 12.48
CA VAL A 87 -10.57 8.33 13.69
C VAL A 87 -10.03 6.93 13.43
N VAL A 88 -8.83 6.66 13.92
CA VAL A 88 -8.20 5.34 13.84
C VAL A 88 -8.81 4.43 14.91
N PRO A 89 -9.50 3.33 14.53
CA PRO A 89 -10.00 2.37 15.50
C PRO A 89 -8.82 1.63 16.15
N ASP A 90 -8.68 1.75 17.48
CA ASP A 90 -7.67 1.05 18.27
C ASP A 90 -7.93 -0.47 18.34
N GLN A 91 -9.17 -0.90 18.09
CA GLN A 91 -9.57 -2.29 18.01
C GLN A 91 -10.17 -2.52 16.63
N ILE A 92 -9.53 -3.36 15.82
CA ILE A 92 -10.24 -4.00 14.73
C ILE A 92 -11.25 -4.90 15.42
N LEU A 93 -12.51 -4.47 15.44
CA LEU A 93 -13.61 -5.41 15.67
C LEU A 93 -13.49 -6.41 14.54
N GLU A 94 -12.85 -7.56 14.81
CA GLU A 94 -12.97 -8.72 13.95
C GLU A 94 -14.47 -8.93 13.82
N CYS A 95 -15.03 -8.51 12.68
CA CYS A 95 -16.41 -8.74 12.36
C CYS A 95 -16.61 -10.24 12.59
N ARG A 96 -17.38 -10.58 13.63
CA ARG A 96 -17.73 -11.94 14.02
C ARG A 96 -18.43 -12.62 12.85
N GLN A 97 -17.67 -13.08 11.87
CA GLN A 97 -18.10 -14.08 10.90
C GLN A 97 -17.13 -15.23 11.07
N GLY A 98 -17.65 -16.25 11.75
CA GLY A 98 -16.87 -17.38 12.21
C GLY A 98 -16.00 -17.99 11.13
N ARG A 99 -14.83 -18.45 11.60
CA ARG A 99 -14.11 -19.59 11.04
C ARG A 99 -13.37 -19.30 9.73
N LEU A 100 -12.20 -18.67 9.82
CA LEU A 100 -11.11 -18.96 8.90
C LEU A 100 -9.82 -19.25 9.67
N ARG A 101 -9.46 -20.54 9.65
CA ARG A 101 -8.13 -21.05 9.99
C ARG A 101 -7.07 -20.39 9.10
N PRO A 102 -5.80 -20.32 9.54
CA PRO A 102 -4.70 -19.88 8.68
C PRO A 102 -4.44 -20.98 7.65
N GLN A 103 -4.95 -20.79 6.44
CA GLN A 103 -4.46 -21.47 5.26
C GLN A 103 -3.92 -20.38 4.35
N LEU A 104 -2.60 -20.18 4.43
CA LEU A 104 -1.81 -19.61 3.35
C LEU A 104 -2.23 -20.28 2.05
N ASN A 105 -3.09 -19.64 1.28
CA ASN A 105 -3.37 -20.05 -0.09
C ASN A 105 -3.06 -18.86 -0.99
N ILE A 106 -1.92 -19.00 -1.68
CA ILE A 106 -1.30 -18.17 -2.71
C ILE A 106 -2.23 -17.90 -3.94
N LYS A 107 -3.54 -18.16 -3.83
CA LYS A 107 -4.54 -18.02 -4.90
C LYS A 107 -5.40 -16.74 -4.86
N GLN A 108 -5.20 -15.80 -3.93
CA GLN A 108 -5.88 -14.48 -3.95
C GLN A 108 -5.23 -13.47 -4.92
N ARG A 109 -4.47 -13.95 -5.92
CA ARG A 109 -3.81 -13.14 -6.97
C ARG A 109 -4.77 -12.34 -7.87
N ASN A 110 -6.09 -12.49 -7.76
CA ASN A 110 -7.07 -11.92 -8.70
C ASN A 110 -8.07 -10.93 -8.08
N ARG A 111 -7.89 -10.46 -6.84
CA ARG A 111 -8.70 -9.36 -6.29
C ARG A 111 -7.96 -8.02 -6.17
N PHE A 112 -6.74 -7.94 -6.71
CA PHE A 112 -5.97 -6.70 -6.84
C PHE A 112 -6.08 -6.12 -8.25
N GLY A 113 -7.32 -5.86 -8.70
CA GLY A 113 -7.61 -5.22 -9.98
C GLY A 113 -7.24 -3.73 -10.07
N TRP A 114 -6.61 -3.17 -9.05
CA TRP A 114 -6.30 -1.72 -8.97
C TRP A 114 -4.79 -1.41 -8.94
N VAL A 115 -3.91 -2.42 -8.98
CA VAL A 115 -2.46 -2.20 -9.05
C VAL A 115 -1.88 -2.93 -10.27
N THR A 116 -2.25 -2.48 -11.47
CA THR A 116 -1.43 -2.54 -12.70
C THR A 116 -2.22 -1.99 -13.88
N ARG A 117 -2.19 -0.66 -14.05
CA ARG A 117 -2.39 -0.04 -15.37
C ARG A 117 -1.31 1.03 -15.61
N ALA A 118 -0.06 0.57 -15.64
CA ALA A 118 1.08 1.30 -16.19
C ALA A 118 1.97 0.38 -17.05
N LEU A 119 1.38 -0.65 -17.65
CA LEU A 119 2.03 -1.49 -18.67
C LEU A 119 1.16 -1.47 -19.92
N THR A 120 1.51 -0.59 -20.85
CA THR A 120 1.44 -0.69 -22.33
C THR A 120 1.18 0.69 -22.91
N GLY A 121 2.25 1.44 -23.19
CA GLY A 121 2.12 2.75 -23.80
C GLY A 121 3.45 3.41 -24.16
N CYS A 122 4.46 2.63 -24.54
CA CYS A 122 5.65 3.20 -25.17
C CYS A 122 6.47 2.10 -25.86
N GLN A 123 6.15 1.78 -27.10
CA GLN A 123 7.13 1.20 -28.01
C GLN A 123 6.80 1.51 -29.48
N ARG A 124 7.79 2.12 -30.14
CA ARG A 124 8.03 2.29 -31.59
C ARG A 124 7.44 3.53 -32.27
N LEU A 125 8.08 4.66 -32.01
CA LEU A 125 8.56 5.51 -33.10
C LEU A 125 9.60 4.69 -33.91
N ARG A 126 9.22 4.25 -35.11
CA ARG A 126 10.16 3.79 -36.13
C ARG A 126 10.63 5.02 -36.91
N HIS A 127 11.88 5.42 -36.70
CA HIS A 127 12.66 6.08 -37.73
C HIS A 127 13.21 4.98 -38.66
N ARG A 128 12.93 5.08 -39.95
CA ARG A 128 13.95 4.91 -41.01
C ARG A 128 13.42 5.46 -42.32
N LEU A 129 14.32 6.23 -42.93
CA LEU A 129 14.42 6.63 -44.33
C LEU A 129 14.07 5.48 -45.29
#